data_AF-A0A7V9G3M9-F1
#
_entry.id   AF-A0A7V9G3M9-F1
#
_cell.length_a   1.000
_cell.length_b   1.000
_cell.length_c   1.000
_cell.angle_alpha   90.00
_cell.angle_beta   90.00
_cell.angle_gamma   90.00
#
_symmetry.space_group_name_H-M   'P 1'
#
loop_
_entity.id
_entity.type
_entity.pdbx_description
1 polymer ?
#
loop_
_entity_poly.entity_id
_entity_poly.type
_entity_poly.pdbx_seq_one_letter_code
_entity_poly.pdbx_strand_id
1 'polypeptide(L)'
;MKLDKSKVEIAFSEIKNAMEGIGFKRRSQEIYTHPITKNVVGWVGLNRKVAADESLEINPVIGVRHQEVEKMVAQLSGVEFHQYIPPSISIPLGYLEKGKYAP
;
A
#
# COMPACT_ATOMS: atom_id res chain seq x y z
N MET A 1 26.70 -2.31 -8.16
CA MET A 1 25.89 -2.86 -9.24
C MET A 1 24.49 -2.22 -9.21
N LYS A 2 24.28 -1.14 -9.98
CA LYS A 2 23.02 -0.37 -9.93
C LYS A 2 21.79 -1.28 -10.06
N LEU A 3 20.83 -1.10 -9.15
CA LEU A 3 19.54 -1.79 -9.17
C LEU A 3 18.89 -1.60 -10.56
N ASP A 4 18.59 -2.71 -11.21
CA ASP A 4 17.97 -2.73 -12.53
C ASP A 4 16.51 -2.29 -12.44
N LYS A 5 16.20 -1.13 -13.02
CA LYS A 5 14.84 -0.56 -13.02
C LYS A 5 13.80 -1.51 -13.61
N SER A 6 14.19 -2.28 -14.63
CA SER A 6 13.28 -3.25 -15.26
C SER A 6 12.85 -4.34 -14.28
N LYS A 7 13.77 -4.79 -13.41
CA LYS A 7 13.45 -5.79 -12.37
C LYS A 7 12.51 -5.24 -11.31
N VAL A 8 12.66 -3.96 -10.94
CA VAL A 8 11.72 -3.30 -10.01
C VAL A 8 10.32 -3.23 -10.63
N GLU A 9 10.23 -2.82 -11.89
CA GLU A 9 8.95 -2.75 -12.61
C GLU A 9 8.28 -4.13 -12.72
N ILE A 10 9.05 -5.18 -13.04
CA ILE A 10 8.57 -6.57 -13.06
C ILE A 10 8.02 -6.97 -11.69
N ALA A 11 8.77 -6.73 -10.60
CA ALA A 11 8.33 -7.08 -9.24
C ALA A 11 7.00 -6.39 -8.87
N PHE A 12 6.86 -5.10 -9.14
CA PHE A 12 5.61 -4.37 -8.86
C PHE A 12 4.46 -4.78 -9.80
N SER A 13 4.76 -5.24 -11.02
CA SER A 13 3.76 -5.84 -11.91
C SER A 13 3.22 -7.17 -11.37
N GLU A 14 4.12 -8.04 -10.88
CA GLU A 14 3.74 -9.32 -10.25
C GLU A 14 2.90 -9.08 -8.99
N ILE A 15 3.31 -8.15 -8.12
CA ILE A 15 2.55 -7.79 -6.93
C ILE A 15 1.17 -7.25 -7.30
N LYS A 16 1.08 -6.37 -8.31
CA LYS A 16 -0.21 -5.86 -8.81
C LYS A 16 -1.13 -7.02 -9.22
N ASN A 17 -0.63 -7.95 -10.03
CA ASN A 17 -1.41 -9.09 -10.50
C ASN A 17 -1.86 -9.98 -9.35
N ALA A 18 -0.99 -10.25 -8.37
CA ALA A 18 -1.35 -11.03 -7.19
C ALA A 18 -2.43 -10.34 -6.34
N MET A 19 -2.27 -9.04 -6.07
CA MET A 19 -3.24 -8.24 -5.30
C MET A 19 -4.60 -8.16 -6.00
N GLU A 20 -4.62 -7.93 -7.31
CA GLU A 20 -5.86 -7.90 -8.10
C GLU A 20 -6.52 -9.27 -8.17
N GLY A 21 -5.73 -10.36 -8.23
CA GLY A 21 -6.22 -11.73 -8.18
C GLY A 21 -6.95 -12.09 -6.89
N ILE A 22 -6.63 -11.41 -5.77
CA ILE A 22 -7.31 -11.59 -4.47
C ILE A 22 -8.34 -10.48 -4.17
N GLY A 23 -8.79 -9.74 -5.18
CA GLY A 23 -9.91 -8.80 -5.06
C GLY A 23 -9.54 -7.38 -4.63
N PHE A 24 -8.27 -7.07 -4.42
CA PHE A 24 -7.84 -5.69 -4.23
C PHE A 24 -7.87 -4.93 -5.56
N LYS A 25 -8.16 -3.64 -5.49
CA LYS A 25 -8.09 -2.73 -6.63
C LYS A 25 -6.97 -1.73 -6.40
N ARG A 26 -6.06 -1.64 -7.38
CA ARG A 26 -5.02 -0.61 -7.39
C ARG A 26 -5.66 0.78 -7.51
N ARG A 27 -5.08 1.74 -6.80
CA ARG A 27 -5.41 3.17 -6.82
C ARG A 27 -4.21 3.94 -7.35
N SER A 28 -4.02 5.18 -6.91
CA SER A 28 -2.80 5.92 -7.23
C SER A 28 -1.58 5.26 -6.59
N GLN A 29 -0.44 5.33 -7.29
CA GLN A 29 0.84 4.78 -6.82
C GLN A 29 0.76 3.26 -6.53
N GLU A 30 1.30 2.81 -5.41
CA GLU A 30 1.28 1.41 -4.96
C GLU A 30 0.31 1.22 -3.79
N ILE A 31 -0.84 1.88 -3.88
CA ILE A 31 -1.94 1.76 -2.92
C ILE A 31 -3.01 0.86 -3.51
N TYR A 32 -3.45 -0.09 -2.71
CA TYR A 32 -4.44 -1.10 -3.04
C TYR A 32 -5.58 -1.02 -2.02
N THR A 33 -6.81 -1.15 -2.51
CA THR A 33 -8.00 -1.08 -1.67
C THR A 33 -8.94 -2.24 -1.93
N HIS A 34 -9.53 -2.78 -0.87
CA HIS A 34 -10.55 -3.82 -0.95
C HIS A 34 -11.81 -3.33 -0.21
N PRO A 35 -12.99 -3.30 -0.85
CA PRO A 35 -14.22 -2.95 -0.13
C PRO A 35 -14.53 -4.01 0.94
N ILE A 36 -14.78 -3.58 2.18
CA ILE A 36 -15.19 -4.48 3.29
C ILE A 36 -16.68 -4.28 3.56
N THR A 37 -17.10 -3.01 3.73
CA THR A 37 -18.50 -2.61 3.84
C THR A 37 -18.72 -1.32 3.04
N LYS A 38 -19.96 -0.78 3.02
CA LYS A 38 -20.29 0.48 2.34
C LYS A 38 -19.36 1.64 2.72
N ASN A 39 -18.94 1.71 3.99
CA ASN A 39 -18.15 2.84 4.52
C ASN A 39 -16.74 2.43 4.96
N VAL A 40 -16.35 1.16 4.80
CA VAL A 40 -15.06 0.64 5.27
C VAL A 40 -14.30 -0.02 4.13
N VAL A 41 -13.05 0.38 3.98
CA VAL A 41 -12.14 -0.09 2.94
C VAL A 41 -10.89 -0.66 3.59
N GLY A 42 -10.55 -1.90 3.24
CA GLY A 42 -9.23 -2.47 3.54
C GLY A 42 -8.18 -1.82 2.67
N TRP A 43 -7.01 -1.56 3.22
CA TRP A 43 -5.99 -0.71 2.62
C TRP A 43 -4.62 -1.36 2.69
N VAL A 44 -3.89 -1.36 1.58
CA VAL A 44 -2.48 -1.79 1.54
C VAL A 44 -1.69 -0.75 0.76
N GLY A 45 -0.61 -0.24 1.35
CA GLY A 45 0.34 0.64 0.69
C GLY A 45 1.72 -0.01 0.67
N LEU A 46 2.38 0.01 -0.48
CA LEU A 46 3.72 -0.53 -0.63
C LEU A 46 4.73 0.61 -0.71
N ASN A 47 5.36 0.90 0.42
CA ASN A 47 6.48 1.84 0.45
C ASN A 47 7.72 1.12 -0.09
N ARG A 48 8.50 1.79 -0.94
CA ARG A 48 9.76 1.25 -1.46
C ARG A 48 10.91 2.20 -1.23
N LYS A 49 12.09 1.65 -0.98
CA LYS A 49 13.36 2.37 -1.03
C LYS A 49 14.43 1.49 -1.66
N VAL A 50 15.46 2.11 -2.22
CA VAL A 50 16.68 1.42 -2.64
C VAL A 50 17.69 1.61 -1.53
N ALA A 51 18.18 0.51 -0.96
CA ALA A 51 19.13 0.55 0.14
C ALA A 51 20.55 0.87 -0.37
N ALA A 52 21.48 1.10 0.55
CA ALA A 52 22.86 1.46 0.22
C ALA A 52 23.61 0.34 -0.52
N ASP A 53 23.21 -0.92 -0.31
CA ASP A 53 23.72 -2.09 -1.04
C ASP A 53 23.00 -2.33 -2.37
N GLU A 54 22.22 -1.34 -2.83
CA GLU A 54 21.44 -1.37 -4.07
C GLU A 54 20.35 -2.47 -4.08
N SER A 55 19.95 -2.99 -2.92
CA SER A 55 18.77 -3.85 -2.80
C SER A 55 17.46 -3.07 -2.82
N LEU A 56 16.39 -3.69 -3.33
CA LEU A 56 15.03 -3.15 -3.26
C LEU A 56 14.40 -3.57 -1.92
N GLU A 57 14.11 -2.58 -1.07
CA GLU A 57 13.39 -2.79 0.17
C GLU A 57 11.93 -2.35 0.01
N ILE A 58 10.98 -3.28 0.25
CA ILE A 58 9.55 -3.01 0.22
C ILE A 58 9.00 -3.15 1.65
N ASN A 59 8.31 -2.12 2.15
CA ASN A 59 7.59 -2.14 3.42
C ASN A 59 6.08 -2.08 3.16
N PRO A 60 5.37 -3.21 3.26
CA PRO A 60 3.91 -3.22 3.18
C PRO A 60 3.32 -2.60 4.45
N VAL A 61 2.44 -1.63 4.26
CA VAL A 61 1.63 -1.04 5.32
C VAL A 61 0.19 -1.46 5.08
N ILE A 62 -0.39 -2.17 6.05
CA ILE A 62 -1.80 -2.57 6.00
C ILE A 62 -2.63 -1.64 6.87
N GLY A 63 -3.90 -1.48 6.52
CA GLY A 63 -4.78 -0.61 7.27
C GLY A 63 -6.24 -0.77 6.93
N VAL A 64 -7.04 0.02 7.62
CA VAL A 64 -8.47 0.16 7.41
C VAL A 64 -8.79 1.65 7.28
N ARG A 65 -9.64 2.00 6.32
CA ARG A 65 -10.16 3.35 6.13
C ARG A 65 -11.66 3.36 6.40
N HIS A 66 -12.10 4.17 7.36
CA HIS A 66 -13.52 4.42 7.62
C HIS A 66 -13.92 5.76 7.02
N GLN A 67 -14.66 5.73 5.91
CA GLN A 67 -14.88 6.91 5.06
C GLN A 67 -15.54 8.08 5.80
N GLU A 68 -16.52 7.81 6.66
CA GLU A 68 -17.21 8.89 7.40
C GLU A 68 -16.33 9.52 8.48
N VAL A 69 -15.41 8.76 9.07
CA VAL A 69 -14.46 9.30 10.06
C VAL A 69 -13.51 10.24 9.34
N GLU A 70 -13.01 9.81 8.18
CA GLU A 70 -12.04 10.58 7.40
C GLU A 70 -12.64 11.82 6.75
N LYS A 71 -13.93 11.79 6.39
CA LYS A 71 -14.67 13.00 6.00
C LYS A 71 -14.73 14.01 7.15
N MET A 72 -15.03 13.54 8.36
CA MET A 72 -15.10 14.38 9.55
C MET A 72 -13.72 14.96 9.89
N VAL A 73 -12.66 14.15 9.84
CA VAL A 73 -11.27 14.61 10.05
C VAL A 73 -10.90 15.67 9.01
N ALA A 74 -11.21 15.44 7.74
CA ALA A 74 -10.93 16.40 6.67
C ALA A 74 -11.64 17.74 6.90
N GLN A 75 -12.93 17.69 7.24
CA GLN A 75 -13.73 18.87 7.57
C GLN A 75 -13.17 19.65 8.77
N LEU A 76 -12.87 18.96 9.87
CA LEU A 76 -12.32 19.58 11.09
C LEU A 76 -10.92 20.15 10.87
N SER A 77 -10.14 19.56 9.97
CA SER A 77 -8.77 19.97 9.66
C SER A 77 -8.69 21.01 8.53
N GLY A 78 -9.81 21.34 7.88
CA GLY A 78 -9.85 22.25 6.73
C GLY A 78 -9.12 21.74 5.48
N VAL A 79 -8.93 20.43 5.35
CA VAL A 79 -8.25 19.80 4.21
C VAL A 79 -9.26 19.15 3.27
N GLU A 80 -8.91 19.03 1.99
CA GLU A 80 -9.74 18.33 1.02
C GLU A 80 -9.84 16.83 1.35
N PHE A 81 -11.05 16.28 1.33
CA PHE A 81 -11.27 14.86 1.55
C PHE A 81 -10.77 14.04 0.35
N HIS A 82 -9.83 13.14 0.59
CA HIS A 82 -9.37 12.17 -0.42
C HIS A 82 -10.03 10.80 -0.20
N GLN A 83 -10.56 10.17 -1.25
CA GLN A 83 -11.36 8.94 -1.11
C GLN A 83 -10.61 7.73 -0.55
N TYR A 84 -9.28 7.70 -0.64
CA TYR A 84 -8.47 6.51 -0.34
C TYR A 84 -7.25 6.76 0.55
N ILE A 85 -6.94 8.00 0.92
CA ILE A 85 -5.66 8.35 1.56
C ILE A 85 -5.93 9.44 2.61
N PRO A 86 -5.35 9.35 3.82
CA PRO A 86 -4.60 8.20 4.37
C PRO A 86 -5.54 7.02 4.74
N PRO A 87 -5.07 5.88 5.24
CA PRO A 87 -5.95 5.00 6.02
C PRO A 87 -6.31 5.64 7.38
N SER A 88 -7.42 5.23 8.01
CA SER A 88 -7.80 5.71 9.35
C SER A 88 -6.91 5.12 10.42
N ILE A 89 -6.60 3.84 10.28
CA ILE A 89 -5.60 3.14 11.09
C ILE A 89 -4.72 2.32 10.15
N SER A 90 -3.43 2.27 10.43
CA SER A 90 -2.50 1.43 9.70
C SER A 90 -1.33 1.00 10.55
N ILE A 91 -0.75 -0.13 10.19
CA ILE A 91 0.47 -0.67 10.78
C ILE A 91 1.41 -1.17 9.67
N PRO A 92 2.73 -0.98 9.82
CA PRO A 92 3.69 -1.65 8.96
C PRO A 92 3.74 -3.15 9.28
N LEU A 93 3.85 -3.99 8.25
CA LEU A 93 4.17 -5.41 8.41
C LEU A 93 5.68 -5.65 8.55
N GLY A 94 6.47 -4.58 8.41
CA GLY A 94 7.92 -4.63 8.34
C GLY A 94 8.41 -4.81 6.91
N TYR A 95 9.71 -4.73 6.71
CA TYR A 95 10.32 -4.91 5.40
C TYR A 95 10.23 -6.37 4.94
N LEU A 96 9.88 -6.54 3.66
CA LEU A 96 10.00 -7.79 2.94
C LEU A 96 11.48 -8.06 2.68
N GLU A 97 12.04 -8.94 3.50
CA GLU A 97 13.43 -9.39 3.41
C GLU A 97 13.47 -10.82 2.86
N LYS A 98 14.50 -11.10 2.06
CA LYS A 98 14.72 -12.44 1.51
C LYS A 98 14.89 -13.45 2.66
N GLY A 99 14.07 -14.51 2.66
CA GLY A 99 14.14 -15.60 3.64
C GLY A 99 13.32 -15.39 4.93
N LYS A 100 12.75 -14.20 5.15
CA LYS A 100 11.87 -13.92 6.29
C LYS A 100 10.46 -14.47 6.11
N TYR A 101 10.02 -14.55 4.86
CA TYR A 101 8.71 -15.03 4.45
C TYR A 101 8.92 -16.14 3.41
N ALA A 102 9.33 -17.32 3.85
CA ALA A 102 9.25 -18.54 3.03
C ALA A 102 7.80 -19.08 3.12
N PRO A 103 7.26 -19.69 2.05
CA PRO A 103 6.07 -20.53 2.19
C PRO A 103 6.32 -21.71 3.13
#